data_AF-A0A060R9P2-F1
#
_entry.id   AF-A0A060R9P2-F1
#
_cell.length_a   1.000
_cell.length_b   1.000
_cell.length_c   1.000
_cell.angle_alpha   90.00
_cell.angle_beta   90.00
_cell.angle_gamma   90.00
#
_symmetry.space_group_name_H-M   'P 1'
#
loop_
_entity.id
_entity.type
_entity.pdbx_description
1 polymer ?
#
loop_
_entity_poly.entity_id
_entity_poly.type
_entity_poly.pdbx_seq_one_letter_code
_entity_poly.pdbx_strand_id
1 'polypeptide(L)' 'MPLSKDPGRGGTNADGTHSEKYCGYCYLSGEFTYKTDNVKEFQEHCRQMMRQKGMNPLVAWLFSRGYARLERWKR' A
#
# COMPACT_ATOMS: atom_id res chain seq x y z
N MET A 1 5.95 1.45 -0.01
CA MET A 1 7.15 0.59 -0.01
C MET A 1 7.83 0.76 -1.37
N PRO A 2 9.16 0.90 -1.47
CA PRO A 2 9.82 0.94 -2.78
C PRO A 2 9.53 -0.37 -3.52
N LEU A 3 9.12 -0.32 -4.79
CA LEU A 3 8.84 -1.51 -5.60
C LEU A 3 10.08 -2.41 -5.74
N SER A 4 11.28 -1.82 -5.65
CA SER A 4 12.56 -2.53 -5.60
C SER A 4 12.75 -3.41 -4.37
N LYS A 5 11.99 -3.18 -3.30
CA LYS A 5 12.02 -3.99 -2.06
C LYS A 5 10.83 -4.95 -1.93
N ASP A 6 10.00 -5.03 -2.96
CA ASP A 6 8.87 -5.96 -3.00
C ASP A 6 9.33 -7.30 -3.58
N PRO A 7 9.17 -8.43 -2.88
CA PRO A 7 9.57 -9.75 -3.40
C PRO A 7 8.89 -10.09 -4.73
N GLY A 8 7.71 -9.53 -5.01
CA GLY A 8 6.98 -9.70 -6.28
C GLY A 8 7.41 -8.75 -7.40
N ARG A 9 8.36 -7.83 -7.18
CA ARG A 9 8.68 -6.70 -8.09
C ARG A 9 7.44 -5.87 -8.47
N GLY A 10 6.53 -5.65 -7.53
CA GLY A 10 5.28 -4.94 -7.76
C GLY A 10 4.04 -5.83 -7.64
N GLY A 11 2.88 -5.19 -7.62
CA GLY A 11 1.60 -5.89 -7.69
C GLY A 11 1.35 -6.48 -9.06
N THR A 12 0.33 -7.32 -9.20
CA THR A 12 -0.08 -7.88 -10.49
C THR A 12 -1.44 -7.33 -10.91
N ASN A 13 -1.57 -7.02 -12.18
CA ASN A 13 -2.83 -6.68 -12.84
C ASN A 13 -3.59 -7.97 -13.20
N ALA A 14 -4.86 -7.85 -13.60
CA ALA A 14 -5.71 -9.00 -13.95
C ALA A 14 -5.19 -9.78 -15.17
N ASP A 15 -4.41 -9.13 -16.03
CA ASP A 15 -3.76 -9.69 -17.21
C ASP A 15 -2.41 -10.39 -16.89
N GLY A 16 -1.99 -10.40 -15.62
CA GLY A 16 -0.71 -10.96 -15.19
C GLY A 16 0.49 -10.01 -15.36
N THR A 17 0.29 -8.78 -15.85
CA THR A 17 1.36 -7.77 -15.92
C THR A 17 1.64 -7.15 -14.56
N HIS A 18 2.82 -6.56 -14.37
CA HIS A 18 3.19 -5.93 -13.11
C HIS A 18 2.64 -4.50 -13.02
N SER A 19 2.17 -4.13 -11.83
CA SER A 19 1.74 -2.78 -11.50
C SER A 19 2.96 -1.91 -11.16
N GLU A 20 3.18 -0.86 -11.93
CA GLU A 20 4.20 0.15 -11.64
C GLU A 20 3.78 1.13 -10.53
N LYS A 21 2.52 1.07 -10.09
CA LYS A 21 1.93 1.99 -9.10
C LYS A 21 1.82 1.37 -7.72
N TYR A 22 1.54 0.08 -7.64
CA TYR A 22 1.24 -0.62 -6.40
C TYR A 22 2.17 -1.80 -6.19
N CYS A 23 2.53 -2.10 -4.93
CA CYS A 23 3.27 -3.30 -4.58
C CYS A 23 2.34 -4.51 -4.40
N GLY A 24 2.88 -5.73 -4.44
CA GLY A 24 2.16 -7.00 -4.29
C GLY A 24 1.42 -7.15 -2.98
N TYR A 25 1.84 -6.42 -1.94
CA TYR A 25 1.09 -6.37 -0.68
C TYR A 25 -0.22 -5.59 -0.78
N CYS A 26 -0.28 -4.58 -1.65
CA CYS A 26 -1.43 -3.69 -1.78
C CYS A 26 -2.34 -4.07 -2.94
N TYR A 27 -1.79 -4.66 -4.01
CA TYR A 27 -2.51 -4.95 -5.24
C TYR A 27 -2.04 -6.27 -5.84
N LEU A 28 -2.96 -7.20 -6.07
CA LEU A 28 -2.67 -8.53 -6.58
C LEU A 28 -3.79 -8.97 -7.52
N SER A 29 -3.42 -9.53 -8.67
CA SER A 29 -4.33 -10.10 -9.67
C SER A 29 -5.44 -9.13 -10.12
N GLY A 30 -5.14 -7.83 -10.21
CA GLY A 30 -6.11 -6.81 -10.62
C GLY A 30 -6.98 -6.25 -9.50
N GLU A 31 -6.81 -6.72 -8.26
CA GLU A 31 -7.61 -6.28 -7.11
C GLU A 31 -6.75 -5.74 -5.96
N PHE A 32 -7.30 -4.77 -5.23
CA PHE A 32 -6.69 -4.36 -3.97
C PHE A 32 -6.93 -5.42 -2.90
N THR A 33 -5.86 -5.86 -2.24
CA THR A 33 -5.92 -6.82 -1.13
C THR A 33 -6.73 -6.28 0.04
N TYR A 34 -6.75 -4.96 0.22
CA TYR A 34 -7.50 -4.27 1.26
C TYR A 34 -8.71 -3.56 0.68
N LYS A 35 -9.93 -4.05 1.00
CA LYS A 35 -11.20 -3.64 0.38
C LYS A 35 -11.93 -2.47 1.05
N THR A 36 -11.37 -1.83 2.09
CA THR A 36 -12.07 -0.68 2.71
C THR A 36 -12.09 0.52 1.76
N ASP A 37 -13.16 1.31 1.87
CA ASP A 37 -13.29 2.63 1.22
C ASP A 37 -12.86 3.79 2.15
N ASN A 38 -12.42 3.48 3.37
CA ASN A 38 -11.93 4.46 4.32
C ASN A 38 -10.40 4.59 4.32
N VAL A 39 -9.90 5.71 3.78
CA VAL A 39 -8.46 6.03 3.78
C VAL A 39 -7.86 6.08 5.19
N LYS A 40 -8.60 6.56 6.20
CA LYS A 40 -8.07 6.68 7.57
C LYS A 40 -7.85 5.30 8.19
N GLU A 41 -8.77 4.39 7.94
CA GLU A 41 -8.67 3.00 8.39
C GLU A 41 -7.46 2.31 7.72
N PHE A 42 -7.29 2.51 6.42
CA PHE A 42 -6.11 2.02 5.71
C PHE A 42 -4.80 2.60 6.24
N GLN A 43 -4.77 3.91 6.55
CA GLN A 43 -3.61 4.57 7.16
C GLN A 43 -3.29 4.00 8.55
N GLU A 44 -4.30 3.75 9.38
CA GLU A 44 -4.18 3.09 10.69
C GLU A 44 -3.56 1.69 10.52
N HIS A 45 -4.14 0.89 9.62
CA HIS A 45 -3.70 -0.47 9.34
C HIS A 45 -2.24 -0.51 8.87
N CYS A 46 -1.87 0.31 7.88
CA CYS A 46 -0.48 0.40 7.42
C CYS A 46 0.47 0.86 8.52
N ARG A 47 0.08 1.85 9.35
CA ARG A 47 0.88 2.29 10.51
C ARG A 47 1.09 1.17 11.51
N GLN A 48 0.05 0.40 11.84
CA GLN A 48 0.16 -0.76 12.73
C GLN A 48 1.12 -1.80 12.18
N MET A 49 0.98 -2.18 10.90
CA MET A 49 1.87 -3.15 10.24
C MET A 49 3.33 -2.67 10.20
N MET A 50 3.56 -1.39 9.93
CA MET A 50 4.90 -0.80 9.95
C MET A 50 5.51 -0.82 11.36
N ARG A 51 4.74 -0.49 12.39
CA ARG A 51 5.17 -0.54 13.80
C ARG A 51 5.50 -1.96 14.24
N GLN A 52 4.69 -2.95 13.88
CA GLN A 52 4.96 -4.37 14.16
C GLN A 52 6.27 -4.84 13.53
N LYS A 53 6.64 -4.31 12.36
CA LYS A 53 7.92 -4.58 11.70
C LYS A 53 9.10 -3.75 12.25
N GLY A 54 8.92 -3.05 13.38
CA GLY A 54 9.97 -2.28 14.05
C GLY A 54 10.19 -0.87 13.48
N MET A 55 9.30 -0.37 12.61
CA MET A 55 9.41 0.99 12.09
C MET A 55 9.00 2.00 13.17
N ASN A 56 9.79 3.07 13.31
CA ASN A 56 9.48 4.17 14.22
C ASN A 56 8.10 4.80 13.88
N PRO A 57 7.23 5.07 14.87
CA PRO A 57 5.93 5.69 14.66
C PRO A 57 5.94 6.98 13.84
N LEU A 58 6.98 7.82 13.98
CA LEU A 58 7.12 9.07 13.21
C LEU A 58 7.33 8.79 11.72
N VAL A 59 8.15 7.79 11.40
CA VAL A 59 8.43 7.35 10.03
C VAL A 59 7.19 6.70 9.43
N ALA A 60 6.52 5.82 10.19
CA ALA A 60 5.26 5.20 9.78
C ALA A 60 4.17 6.24 9.50
N TRP A 61 4.06 7.27 10.34
CA TRP A 61 3.15 8.39 10.12
C TRP A 61 3.48 9.15 8.84
N LEU A 62 4.76 9.51 8.62
CA LEU A 62 5.22 10.23 7.42
C LEU A 62 4.87 9.47 6.14
N PHE A 63 5.14 8.15 6.10
CA PHE A 63 4.76 7.30 4.97
C PHE A 63 3.24 7.23 4.78
N SER A 64 2.48 7.15 5.88
CA SER A 64 1.02 7.00 5.79
C SER A 64 0.28 8.28 5.40
N ARG A 65 0.82 9.46 5.73
CA ARG A 65 0.18 10.77 5.46
C ARG A 65 -0.09 11.00 3.96
N GLY A 66 0.75 10.43 3.09
CA GLY A 66 0.60 10.54 1.64
C GLY A 66 -0.53 9.70 1.05
N TYR A 67 -1.08 8.73 1.78
CA TYR A 67 -2.07 7.79 1.22
C TYR A 67 -3.35 8.48 0.75
N ALA A 68 -3.82 9.53 1.43
CA ALA A 68 -5.01 10.29 0.99
C ALA A 68 -4.86 11.00 -0.35
N ARG A 69 -3.65 11.10 -0.90
CA ARG A 69 -3.38 11.70 -2.21
C ARG A 69 -3.34 10.67 -3.35
N LEU A 70 -3.41 9.37 -3.04
CA LEU A 70 -3.39 8.34 -4.08
C LEU A 70 -4.66 8.38 -4.94
N GLU A 71 -4.51 8.01 -6.21
CA GLU A 71 -5.60 7.98 -7.20
C GLU A 71 -6.77 7.11 -6.74
N ARG A 72 -6.53 6.02 -6.01
CA ARG A 72 -7.57 5.17 -5.42
C ARG A 72 -8.57 5.95 -4.54
N TRP A 73 -8.11 6.99 -3.84
CA TRP A 73 -8.91 7.77 -2.91
C TRP A 73 -9.37 9.12 -3.48
N LYS A 74 -8.86 9.50 -4.65
CA LYS A 74 -9.35 10.66 -5.38
C LYS A 74 -10.65 10.27 -6.06
N ARG A 75 -11.77 10.75 -5.51
CA ARG A 75 -13.06 10.78 -6.21
C ARG A 75 -13.02 11.79 -7.34
#